data_AF-A0A7K3Z4G5-F1
#
_entry.id   AF-A0A7K3Z4G5-F1
#
_cell.length_a   1.000
_cell.length_b   1.000
_cell.length_c   1.000
_cell.angle_alpha   90.00
_cell.angle_beta   90.00
_cell.angle_gamma   90.00
#
_symmetry.space_group_name_H-M   'P 1'
#
loop_
_entity.id
_entity.type
_entity.pdbx_description
1 polymer ?
#
loop_
_entity_poly.entity_id
_entity_poly.type
_entity_poly.pdbx_seq_one_letter_code
_entity_poly.pdbx_strand_id
1 'polypeptide(L)'
;MLSRKLASIATLLLIISIVTSLHVYLVSANYFPPPSIEISSPISSPKIYQEKSVPLRVSVNVLTGEPDITYISYSLDGKANVTLSSLTREDGVSYWTNTKGTFIQGTAFRLVSSLDDLAEGTHTLIVYSHAA
;
A
#
# COMPACT_ATOMS: atom_id res chain seq x y z
N MET A 1 -31.77 11.16 49.15
CA MET A 1 -31.29 9.79 48.84
C MET A 1 -31.48 9.40 47.37
N LEU A 2 -32.54 9.87 46.70
CA LEU A 2 -32.84 9.62 45.28
C LEU A 2 -31.84 10.27 44.30
N SER A 3 -31.40 11.51 44.58
CA SER A 3 -30.45 12.26 43.73
C SER A 3 -29.06 11.62 43.61
N ARG A 4 -28.57 11.01 44.70
CA ARG A 4 -27.29 10.28 44.71
C ARG A 4 -27.33 9.03 43.83
N LYS A 5 -28.48 8.32 43.79
CA LYS A 5 -28.65 7.13 42.95
C LYS A 5 -28.69 7.48 41.46
N LEU A 6 -29.33 8.60 41.10
CA LEU A 6 -29.39 9.09 39.72
C LEU A 6 -28.02 9.51 39.18
N ALA A 7 -27.21 10.18 40.01
CA ALA A 7 -25.84 10.56 39.64
C ALA A 7 -24.95 9.33 39.37
N SER A 8 -25.03 8.29 40.20
CA SER A 8 -24.27 7.05 40.00
C SER A 8 -24.64 6.32 38.70
N ILE A 9 -25.93 6.32 38.33
CA ILE A 9 -26.40 5.70 37.09
C ILE A 9 -25.91 6.46 35.86
N ALA A 10 -25.96 7.80 35.91
CA ALA A 10 -25.48 8.64 34.81
C ALA A 10 -23.98 8.47 34.55
N THR A 11 -23.17 8.40 35.61
CA THR A 11 -21.72 8.16 35.48
C THR A 11 -21.41 6.79 34.90
N LEU A 12 -22.16 5.75 35.30
CA LEU A 12 -21.97 4.40 34.78
C LEU A 12 -22.31 4.32 33.28
N LEU A 13 -23.40 4.94 32.85
CA LEU A 13 -23.80 4.99 31.44
C LEU A 13 -22.78 5.77 30.58
N LEU A 14 -22.22 6.85 31.12
CA LEU A 14 -21.17 7.61 30.43
C LEU A 14 -19.90 6.78 30.24
N ILE A 15 -19.47 6.03 31.26
CA ILE A 15 -18.31 5.12 31.17
C ILE A 15 -18.57 4.03 30.14
N ILE A 16 -19.75 3.41 30.14
CA ILE A 16 -20.11 2.38 29.15
C ILE A 16 -20.09 2.96 27.73
N SER A 17 -20.62 4.18 27.53
CA SER A 17 -20.62 4.86 26.22
C SER A 17 -19.20 5.14 25.70
N ILE A 18 -18.28 5.57 26.58
CA ILE A 18 -16.88 5.84 26.20
C ILE A 18 -16.16 4.53 25.82
N VAL A 19 -16.43 3.44 26.55
CA VAL A 19 -15.80 2.13 26.27
C VAL A 19 -16.31 1.53 24.97
N THR A 20 -17.60 1.66 24.64
CA THR A 20 -18.16 1.13 23.38
C THR A 20 -17.88 1.99 22.16
N SER A 21 -17.57 3.27 22.32
CA SER A 21 -17.21 4.15 21.20
C SER A 21 -15.73 4.07 20.81
N LEU A 22 -14.87 3.44 21.63
CA LEU A 22 -13.46 3.21 21.29
C LEU A 22 -13.24 1.90 20.52
N HIS A 23 -14.00 1.68 19.46
CA HIS A 23 -13.67 0.67 18.47
C HIS A 23 -12.67 1.27 17.48
N VAL A 24 -11.38 1.23 17.83
CA VAL A 24 -10.32 1.49 16.86
C VAL A 24 -10.37 0.33 15.86
N TYR A 25 -10.91 0.59 14.67
CA TYR A 25 -10.73 -0.32 13.54
C TYR A 25 -9.25 -0.36 13.22
N LEU A 26 -8.56 -1.38 13.73
CA LEU A 26 -7.26 -1.76 13.24
C LEU A 26 -7.48 -2.33 11.84
N VAL A 27 -7.46 -1.45 10.84
CA VAL A 27 -7.26 -1.90 9.46
C VAL A 27 -5.86 -2.49 9.45
N SER A 28 -5.75 -3.75 9.02
CA SER A 28 -4.46 -4.34 8.72
C SER A 28 -3.78 -3.44 7.69
N ALA A 29 -2.76 -2.68 8.11
CA ALA A 29 -1.81 -2.13 7.15
C ALA A 29 -1.18 -3.36 6.49
N ASN A 30 -1.42 -3.55 5.19
CA ASN A 30 -0.79 -4.62 4.44
C ASN A 30 0.71 -4.32 4.38
N TYR A 31 1.42 -4.74 5.42
CA TYR A 31 2.85 -4.57 5.53
C TYR A 31 3.53 -5.62 4.66
N PHE A 32 4.26 -5.15 3.64
CA PHE A 32 5.05 -5.99 2.75
C PHE A 32 6.55 -5.73 2.99
N PRO A 33 7.22 -6.57 3.81
CA PRO A 33 8.66 -6.43 4.01
C PRO A 33 9.41 -6.55 2.68
N PRO A 34 10.48 -5.78 2.45
CA PRO A 34 11.39 -6.05 1.35
C PRO A 34 11.93 -7.49 1.41
N PRO A 35 12.15 -8.16 0.25
CA PRO A 35 11.87 -7.67 -1.08
C PRO A 35 10.37 -7.60 -1.38
N SER A 36 9.89 -6.48 -1.89
CA SER A 36 8.46 -6.28 -2.18
C SER A 36 8.23 -5.45 -3.44
N ILE A 37 7.11 -5.72 -4.10
CA ILE A 37 6.57 -4.90 -5.19
C ILE A 37 5.29 -4.25 -4.67
N GLU A 38 5.25 -2.92 -4.71
CA GLU A 38 4.09 -2.12 -4.33
C GLU A 38 3.51 -1.44 -5.57
N ILE A 39 2.20 -1.60 -5.78
CA ILE A 39 1.46 -0.91 -6.83
C ILE A 39 0.58 0.14 -6.14
N SER A 40 0.98 1.41 -6.24
CA SER A 40 0.21 2.54 -5.68
C SER A 40 -0.76 3.15 -6.69
N SER A 41 -0.62 2.80 -7.97
CA SER A 41 -1.62 3.05 -9.00
C SER A 41 -1.45 2.07 -10.16
N PRO A 42 -2.54 1.54 -10.76
CA PRO A 42 -3.94 1.77 -10.40
C PRO A 42 -4.32 1.18 -9.04
N ILE A 43 -5.26 1.81 -8.33
CA ILE A 43 -5.86 1.24 -7.12
C ILE A 43 -7.13 0.48 -7.49
N SER A 44 -7.26 -0.76 -7.04
CA SER A 44 -8.30 -1.69 -7.50
C SER A 44 -9.70 -1.46 -6.89
N SER A 45 -9.81 -0.78 -5.74
CA SER A 45 -11.09 -0.46 -5.11
C SER A 45 -10.92 0.66 -4.06
N PRO A 46 -11.88 1.58 -3.90
CA PRO A 46 -13.16 1.70 -4.62
C PRO A 46 -13.08 2.53 -5.92
N LYS A 47 -11.88 2.82 -6.42
CA LYS A 47 -11.70 3.74 -7.55
C LYS A 47 -12.10 3.10 -8.87
N ILE A 48 -12.95 3.80 -9.61
CA ILE A 48 -13.22 3.55 -11.03
C ILE A 48 -12.52 4.66 -11.81
N TYR A 49 -11.74 4.29 -12.82
CA TYR A 49 -11.08 5.23 -13.72
C TYR A 49 -11.96 5.46 -14.93
N GLN A 50 -12.21 6.73 -15.29
CA GLN A 50 -13.03 7.08 -16.46
C GLN A 50 -12.15 7.42 -17.67
N GLU A 51 -10.87 7.69 -17.43
CA GLU A 51 -9.89 7.98 -18.47
C GLU A 51 -9.35 6.68 -19.09
N LYS A 52 -9.04 6.73 -20.39
CA LYS A 52 -8.35 5.62 -21.08
C LYS A 52 -6.86 5.52 -20.74
N SER A 53 -6.30 6.58 -20.17
CA SER A 53 -4.92 6.64 -19.68
C SER A 53 -4.95 6.62 -18.16
N VAL A 54 -4.54 5.51 -17.56
CA VAL A 54 -4.53 5.31 -16.12
C VAL A 54 -3.10 5.35 -15.58
N PRO A 55 -2.79 6.13 -14.53
CA PRO A 55 -1.43 6.16 -13.98
C PRO A 55 -0.97 4.77 -13.50
N LEU A 56 0.27 4.42 -13.85
CA LEU A 56 1.00 3.28 -13.31
C LEU A 56 2.09 3.80 -12.37
N ARG A 57 2.00 3.45 -11.10
CA ARG A 57 2.99 3.80 -10.09
C ARG A 57 3.40 2.56 -9.32
N VAL A 58 4.65 2.16 -9.51
CA VAL A 58 5.23 0.95 -8.91
C VAL A 58 6.46 1.32 -8.11
N SER A 59 6.62 0.71 -6.94
CA SER A 59 7.86 0.72 -6.16
C SER A 59 8.33 -0.71 -5.95
N VAL A 60 9.58 -0.99 -6.29
CA VAL A 60 10.25 -2.24 -5.90
C VAL A 60 11.21 -1.91 -4.78
N ASN A 61 11.03 -2.54 -3.63
CA ASN A 61 11.79 -2.26 -2.43
C ASN A 61 12.71 -3.44 -2.13
N VAL A 62 13.99 -3.18 -1.88
CA VAL A 62 14.99 -4.18 -1.52
C VAL A 62 15.78 -3.72 -0.28
N LEU A 63 16.36 -4.64 0.47
CA LEU A 63 17.20 -4.31 1.63
C LEU A 63 18.59 -3.83 1.19
N THR A 64 19.26 -3.08 2.07
CA THR A 64 20.66 -2.69 1.85
C THR A 64 21.54 -3.92 1.64
N GLY A 65 22.27 -3.98 0.52
CA GLY A 65 23.16 -5.09 0.16
C GLY A 65 22.54 -6.11 -0.80
N GLU A 66 21.24 -6.03 -1.08
CA GLU A 66 20.59 -6.79 -2.16
C GLU A 66 20.94 -6.21 -3.54
N PRO A 67 20.82 -7.00 -4.62
CA PRO A 67 21.09 -6.51 -5.97
C PRO A 67 20.14 -5.38 -6.40
N ASP A 68 20.66 -4.51 -7.27
CA ASP A 68 19.88 -3.43 -7.87
C ASP A 68 18.79 -3.97 -8.80
N ILE A 69 17.65 -3.27 -8.86
CA ILE A 69 16.61 -3.53 -9.85
C ILE A 69 16.97 -2.82 -11.15
N THR A 70 17.06 -3.59 -12.24
CA THR A 70 17.46 -3.09 -13.57
C THR A 70 16.27 -2.72 -14.43
N TYR A 71 15.16 -3.44 -14.30
CA TYR A 71 13.90 -3.10 -14.95
C TYR A 71 12.68 -3.61 -14.18
N ILE A 72 11.56 -2.96 -14.42
CA ILE A 72 10.23 -3.41 -14.05
C ILE A 72 9.50 -3.77 -15.34
N SER A 73 8.70 -4.83 -15.33
CA SER A 73 7.84 -5.15 -16.47
C SER A 73 6.41 -5.41 -16.01
N TYR A 74 5.44 -5.23 -16.90
CA TYR A 74 4.05 -5.53 -16.59
C TYR A 74 3.35 -6.24 -17.74
N SER A 75 2.37 -7.09 -17.40
CA SER A 75 1.40 -7.68 -18.31
C SER A 75 0.02 -7.11 -18.03
N LEU A 76 -0.68 -6.71 -19.09
CA LEU A 76 -2.05 -6.23 -19.04
C LEU A 76 -2.95 -7.22 -19.78
N ASP A 77 -3.95 -7.77 -19.09
CA ASP A 77 -4.91 -8.76 -19.63
C ASP A 77 -4.25 -9.98 -20.28
N GLY A 78 -3.11 -10.43 -19.72
CA GLY A 78 -2.36 -11.57 -20.24
C GLY A 78 -1.60 -11.30 -21.55
N LYS A 79 -1.52 -10.04 -21.99
CA LYS A 79 -0.70 -9.65 -23.14
C LYS A 79 0.80 -9.73 -22.81
N ALA A 80 1.63 -9.67 -23.84
CA ALA A 80 3.09 -9.65 -23.71
C ALA A 80 3.57 -8.55 -22.77
N ASN A 81 4.67 -8.83 -22.06
CA ASN A 81 5.20 -7.91 -21.06
C ASN A 81 5.74 -6.63 -21.71
N VAL A 82 5.40 -5.48 -21.13
CA VAL A 82 6.00 -4.19 -21.44
C VAL A 82 7.13 -3.94 -20.43
N THR A 83 8.33 -3.66 -20.92
CA THR A 83 9.53 -3.44 -20.08
C THR A 83 9.79 -1.96 -19.89
N LEU A 84 10.08 -1.57 -18.65
CA LEU A 84 10.33 -0.19 -18.23
C LEU A 84 11.63 -0.15 -17.41
N SER A 85 12.67 0.44 -17.99
CA SER A 85 14.03 0.51 -17.42
C SER A 85 14.39 1.88 -16.82
N SER A 86 13.56 2.90 -17.04
CA SER A 86 13.77 4.23 -16.47
C SER A 86 13.28 4.28 -15.02
N LEU A 87 14.07 3.70 -14.11
CA LEU A 87 13.77 3.62 -12.69
C LEU A 87 14.42 4.77 -11.92
N THR A 88 13.69 5.32 -10.96
CA THR A 88 14.25 6.27 -9.97
C THR A 88 14.70 5.49 -8.74
N ARG A 89 15.99 5.50 -8.46
CA ARG A 89 16.58 4.91 -7.26
C ARG A 89 16.49 5.87 -6.08
N GLU A 90 16.07 5.39 -4.93
CA GLU A 90 16.00 6.12 -3.66
C GLU A 90 16.63 5.26 -2.56
N ASP A 91 17.81 5.64 -2.08
CA ASP A 91 18.52 4.92 -1.02
C ASP A 91 18.12 5.41 0.38
N GLY A 92 18.31 4.56 1.39
CA GLY A 92 18.05 4.91 2.79
C GLY A 92 16.58 4.91 3.18
N VAL A 93 15.71 4.29 2.36
CA VAL A 93 14.29 4.15 2.66
C VAL A 93 14.12 3.24 3.88
N SER A 94 13.34 3.69 4.86
CA SER A 94 13.10 2.94 6.10
C SER A 94 11.86 2.07 5.98
N TYR A 95 12.05 0.77 6.17
CA TYR A 95 10.99 -0.22 6.20
C TYR A 95 10.74 -0.67 7.63
N TRP A 96 9.48 -0.91 7.97
CA TRP A 96 9.14 -1.53 9.25
C TRP A 96 9.78 -2.92 9.34
N THR A 97 9.72 -3.53 10.52
CA THR A 97 10.06 -4.94 10.68
C THR A 97 8.98 -5.60 11.52
N ASN A 98 9.07 -6.93 11.69
CA ASN A 98 8.17 -7.64 12.61
C ASN A 98 8.43 -7.26 14.09
N THR A 99 9.50 -6.53 14.37
CA THR A 99 9.81 -6.02 15.71
C THR A 99 9.31 -4.59 15.86
N LYS A 100 8.39 -4.37 16.82
CA LYS A 100 7.81 -3.05 17.09
C LYS A 100 8.90 -2.00 17.31
N GLY A 101 8.78 -0.86 16.61
CA GLY A 101 9.70 0.27 16.72
C GLY A 101 11.07 0.05 16.07
N THR A 102 11.28 -1.08 15.39
CA THR A 102 12.51 -1.38 14.67
C THR A 102 12.29 -1.17 13.18
N PHE A 103 13.20 -0.40 12.57
CA PHE A 103 13.24 -0.13 11.14
C PHE A 103 14.51 -0.70 10.54
N ILE A 104 14.44 -1.13 9.29
CA ILE A 104 15.60 -1.48 8.49
C ILE A 104 15.67 -0.54 7.29
N GLN A 105 16.89 -0.23 6.85
CA GLN A 105 17.10 0.57 5.65
C GLN A 105 17.22 -0.32 4.42
N GLY A 106 16.83 0.25 3.28
CA GLY A 106 17.07 -0.33 1.98
C GLY A 106 16.94 0.70 0.88
N THR A 107 16.63 0.23 -0.32
CA THR A 107 16.56 1.03 -1.53
C THR A 107 15.23 0.79 -2.22
N ALA A 108 14.57 1.87 -2.64
CA ALA A 108 13.38 1.82 -3.48
C ALA A 108 13.73 2.15 -4.93
N PHE A 109 13.21 1.35 -5.86
CA PHE A 109 13.27 1.57 -7.30
C PHE A 109 11.87 1.90 -7.78
N ARG A 110 11.63 3.18 -8.07
CA ARG A 110 10.32 3.73 -8.41
C ARG A 110 10.16 3.87 -9.91
N LEU A 111 8.94 3.61 -10.37
CA LEU A 111 8.48 3.79 -11.73
C LEU A 111 7.21 4.61 -11.73
N VAL A 112 7.15 5.61 -12.63
CA VAL A 112 5.94 6.37 -12.95
C VAL A 112 5.73 6.32 -14.46
N SER A 113 4.58 5.80 -14.87
CA SER A 113 4.15 5.68 -16.28
C SER A 113 2.62 5.81 -16.38
N SER A 114 2.07 5.55 -17.56
CA SER A 114 0.63 5.36 -17.80
C SER A 114 0.37 3.98 -18.43
N LEU A 115 -0.83 3.48 -18.17
CA LEU A 115 -1.49 2.41 -18.93
C LEU A 115 -2.43 3.11 -19.90
N ASP A 116 -2.03 3.19 -21.16
CA ASP A 116 -2.75 3.93 -22.19
C ASP A 116 -3.71 3.03 -22.98
N ASP A 117 -4.69 3.67 -23.62
CA ASP A 117 -5.66 3.04 -24.51
C ASP A 117 -6.42 1.85 -23.89
N LEU A 118 -6.71 1.94 -22.58
CA LEU A 118 -7.53 0.94 -21.91
C LEU A 118 -8.95 0.94 -22.49
N ALA A 119 -9.45 -0.26 -22.77
CA ALA A 119 -10.85 -0.45 -23.13
C ALA A 119 -11.74 -0.24 -21.89
N GLU A 120 -13.05 -0.11 -22.09
CA GLU A 120 -13.97 -0.13 -20.96
C GLU A 120 -14.06 -1.55 -20.38
N GLY A 121 -13.92 -1.69 -19.06
CA GLY A 121 -14.12 -2.95 -18.37
C GLY A 121 -13.16 -3.18 -17.21
N THR A 122 -13.14 -4.43 -16.75
CA THR A 122 -12.22 -4.90 -15.71
C THR A 122 -10.94 -5.41 -16.36
N HIS A 123 -9.81 -4.88 -15.93
CA HIS A 123 -8.49 -5.26 -16.42
C HIS A 123 -7.68 -5.99 -15.35
N THR A 124 -6.78 -6.87 -15.80
CA THR A 124 -5.81 -7.54 -14.92
C THR A 124 -4.42 -6.98 -15.19
N LEU A 125 -3.78 -6.44 -14.15
CA LEU A 125 -2.41 -5.96 -14.17
C LEU A 125 -1.53 -6.91 -13.35
N ILE A 126 -0.46 -7.41 -13.96
CA ILE A 126 0.59 -8.18 -13.27
C ILE A 126 1.90 -7.43 -13.44
N VAL A 127 2.64 -7.23 -12.35
CA VAL A 127 3.93 -6.52 -12.35
C VAL A 127 5.04 -7.46 -11.89
N TYR A 128 6.17 -7.39 -12.58
CA TYR A 128 7.39 -8.15 -12.31
C TYR A 128 8.57 -7.19 -12.12
N SER A 129 9.55 -7.61 -11.34
CA SER A 129 10.84 -6.92 -11.20
C SER A 129 11.98 -7.83 -11.65
N HIS A 130 13.08 -7.23 -12.09
CA HIS A 130 14.29 -7.96 -12.43
C HIS A 130 15.51 -7.32 -11.76
N ALA A 131 16.26 -8.15 -11.07
CA ALA A 131 17.50 -7.79 -10.38
C ALA A 131 18.72 -8.08 -11.27
N ALA A 132 19.81 -7.34 -11.08
CA ALA A 132 21.10 -7.56 -11.74
C ALA A 132 21.83 -8.82 -11.27
#